data_AF-A0A7S0AML6-F1
#
_entry.id   AF-A0A7S0AML6-F1
#
_cell.length_a   1.000
_cell.length_b   1.000
_cell.length_c   1.000
_cell.angle_alpha   90.00
_cell.angle_beta   90.00
_cell.angle_gamma   90.00
#
_symmetry.space_group_name_H-M   'P 1'
#
loop_
_entity.id
_entity.type
_entity.pdbx_description
1 polymer ?
#
loop_
_entity_poly.entity_id
_entity_poly.type
_entity_poly.pdbx_seq_one_letter_code
_entity_poly.pdbx_strand_id
1 'polypeptide(L)'
;MRLAMLVRGVKLNDPLAKRFDTKSGGNCGAGGLCRTCAVSVLRGGEVLNPQKISEKQMLEDNPRWRLACKAFVGYGMQEGEITLQVNPRQWGQDCEEWS
;
A
#
# COMPACT_ATOMS: atom_id res chain seq x y z
N MET A 1 -4.82 7.68 3.62
CA MET A 1 -3.49 7.83 2.98
C MET A 1 -3.56 8.01 1.48
N ARG A 2 -4.24 7.13 0.72
CA ARG A 2 -4.35 7.19 -0.75
C ARG A 2 -4.72 8.56 -1.32
N LEU A 3 -5.72 9.24 -0.75
CA LEU A 3 -6.12 10.57 -1.25
C LEU A 3 -4.96 11.56 -1.18
N ALA A 4 -4.26 11.63 -0.04
CA ALA A 4 -3.12 12.52 0.16
C ALA A 4 -1.98 12.27 -0.84
N MET A 5 -1.76 11.01 -1.24
CA MET A 5 -0.81 10.62 -2.28
C MET A 5 -1.27 11.11 -3.67
N LEU A 6 -2.52 10.81 -4.05
CA LEU A 6 -3.04 11.15 -5.38
C LEU A 6 -3.09 12.66 -5.63
N VAL A 7 -3.50 13.47 -4.64
CA VAL A 7 -3.54 14.94 -4.77
C VAL A 7 -2.14 15.56 -4.90
N ARG A 8 -1.09 14.82 -4.51
CA ARG A 8 0.32 15.21 -4.66
C ARG A 8 0.97 14.61 -5.91
N GLY A 9 0.19 13.98 -6.78
CA GLY A 9 0.69 13.40 -8.03
C GLY A 9 1.42 12.06 -7.87
N VAL A 10 1.45 11.47 -6.66
CA VAL A 10 2.06 10.15 -6.45
C VAL A 10 1.28 9.10 -7.22
N LYS A 11 1.97 8.41 -8.14
CA LYS A 11 1.37 7.41 -9.02
C LYS A 11 1.13 6.11 -8.26
N LEU A 12 -0.13 5.84 -8.00
CA LEU A 12 -0.63 4.54 -7.54
C LEU A 12 -1.34 3.83 -8.69
N ASN A 13 -1.87 2.65 -8.41
CA ASN A 13 -2.56 1.76 -9.34
C ASN A 13 -1.60 0.93 -10.18
N ASP A 14 -0.80 0.10 -9.51
CA ASP A 14 0.04 -0.90 -10.16
C ASP A 14 -0.81 -1.73 -11.15
N PRO A 15 -0.56 -1.62 -12.48
CA PRO A 15 -1.30 -2.35 -13.50
C PRO A 15 -1.02 -3.84 -13.47
N LEU A 16 0.07 -4.28 -12.84
CA LEU A 16 0.42 -5.69 -12.68
C LEU A 16 -0.33 -6.35 -11.50
N ALA A 17 -0.94 -5.54 -10.62
CA ALA A 17 -1.72 -6.07 -9.52
C ALA A 17 -3.10 -6.55 -9.99
N LYS A 18 -3.41 -7.80 -9.63
CA LYS A 18 -4.72 -8.42 -9.88
C LYS A 18 -5.64 -8.25 -8.68
N ARG A 19 -6.94 -8.13 -8.98
CA ARG A 19 -8.01 -8.26 -8.01
C ARG A 19 -7.90 -9.56 -7.22
N PHE A 20 -8.07 -9.46 -5.91
CA PHE A 20 -8.04 -10.58 -4.99
C PHE A 20 -9.32 -11.40 -5.08
N ASP A 21 -10.45 -10.73 -5.27
CA ASP A 21 -11.79 -11.33 -5.36
C ASP A 21 -12.08 -11.96 -6.73
N THR A 22 -11.80 -11.25 -7.83
CA THR A 22 -12.14 -11.72 -9.18
C THR A 22 -10.96 -12.27 -9.97
N LYS A 23 -9.72 -12.10 -9.48
CA LYS A 23 -8.46 -12.37 -10.21
C LYS A 23 -8.28 -11.60 -11.53
N SER A 24 -9.19 -10.70 -11.88
CA SER A 24 -9.10 -9.83 -13.06
C SER A 24 -8.15 -8.65 -12.83
N GLY A 25 -7.74 -7.98 -13.91
CA GLY A 25 -7.07 -6.68 -13.82
C GLY A 25 -8.00 -5.57 -13.31
N GLY A 26 -7.42 -4.41 -13.04
CA GLY A 26 -8.15 -3.18 -12.66
C GLY A 26 -8.16 -2.89 -11.16
N ASN A 27 -8.53 -1.64 -10.82
CA ASN A 27 -8.60 -1.19 -9.43
C ASN A 27 -10.03 -1.32 -8.86
N CYS A 28 -10.12 -1.53 -7.55
CA CYS A 28 -11.39 -1.73 -6.85
C CYS A 28 -12.03 -0.43 -6.28
N GLY A 29 -11.63 0.76 -6.75
CA GLY A 29 -12.21 2.02 -6.25
C GLY A 29 -12.09 2.23 -4.74
N ALA A 30 -10.96 1.85 -4.13
CA ALA A 30 -10.73 1.85 -2.68
C ALA A 30 -11.49 0.77 -1.86
N GLY A 31 -12.10 -0.23 -2.51
CA GLY A 31 -12.72 -1.39 -1.85
C GLY A 31 -11.77 -2.24 -0.99
N GLY A 32 -10.46 -2.18 -1.26
CA GLY A 32 -9.45 -2.96 -0.54
C GLY A 32 -9.29 -4.38 -1.07
N LEU A 33 -9.60 -4.59 -2.35
CA LEU A 33 -9.69 -5.91 -2.98
C LEU A 33 -8.72 -6.13 -4.13
N CYS A 34 -7.79 -5.22 -4.42
CA CYS A 34 -7.02 -5.27 -5.68
C CYS A 34 -5.51 -5.14 -5.59
N ARG A 35 -4.94 -4.81 -4.43
CA ARG A 35 -3.50 -4.53 -4.24
C ARG A 35 -2.89 -3.46 -5.17
N THR A 36 -3.63 -2.85 -6.09
CA THR A 36 -3.11 -1.82 -7.01
C THR A 36 -2.64 -0.55 -6.27
N CYS A 37 -3.04 -0.37 -5.02
CA CYS A 37 -2.60 0.73 -4.15
C CYS A 37 -1.66 0.27 -3.04
N ALA A 38 -1.03 -0.89 -3.20
CA ALA A 38 -0.06 -1.39 -2.23
C ALA A 38 1.15 -0.47 -2.15
N VAL A 39 1.60 -0.23 -0.93
CA VAL A 39 2.84 0.47 -0.59
C VAL A 39 3.57 -0.36 0.44
N SER A 40 4.90 -0.32 0.45
CA SER A 40 5.71 -0.94 1.51
C SER A 40 6.01 0.11 2.57
N VAL A 41 5.70 -0.20 3.83
CA VAL A 41 6.05 0.66 4.97
C VAL A 41 7.50 0.40 5.35
N LEU A 42 8.34 1.41 5.19
CA LEU A 42 9.76 1.36 5.56
C LEU A 42 9.95 1.78 7.03
N ARG A 43 9.23 2.81 7.48
CA ARG A 43 9.26 3.37 8.85
C ARG A 43 7.90 3.97 9.21
N GLY A 44 7.57 4.06 10.50
CA GLY A 44 6.35 4.71 11.00
C GLY A 44 5.09 3.85 10.87
N GLY A 45 5.20 2.53 11.02
CA GLY A 45 4.04 1.64 10.92
C GLY A 45 3.07 1.77 12.10
N GLU A 46 3.58 2.20 13.24
CA GLU A 46 2.89 2.36 14.52
C GLU A 46 1.85 3.48 14.52
N VAL A 47 2.06 4.55 13.74
CA VAL A 47 1.10 5.67 13.62
C VAL A 47 -0.04 5.39 12.63
N LEU A 48 -0.02 4.22 11.98
CA LEU A 48 -1.08 3.77 11.08
C LEU A 48 -2.15 3.01 11.84
N ASN A 49 -3.36 3.04 11.30
CA ASN A 49 -4.41 2.16 11.81
C ASN A 49 -4.05 0.68 11.63
N PRO A 50 -4.53 -0.21 12.54
CA PRO A 50 -4.38 -1.65 12.38
C PRO A 50 -4.98 -2.14 11.07
N GLN A 51 -4.35 -3.17 10.50
CA GLN A 51 -4.90 -3.88 9.35
C GLN A 51 -6.15 -4.67 9.76
N LYS A 52 -7.19 -4.60 8.94
CA LYS A 52 -8.33 -5.52 9.06
C LYS A 52 -7.91 -6.92 8.61
N ILE A 53 -8.65 -7.94 9.05
CA ILE A 53 -8.36 -9.36 8.75
C ILE A 53 -8.19 -9.59 7.23
N SER A 54 -9.08 -9.02 6.41
CA SER A 54 -9.00 -9.15 4.95
C SER A 54 -7.76 -8.50 4.34
N GLU A 55 -7.28 -7.39 4.89
CA GLU A 55 -6.02 -6.77 4.46
C GLU A 55 -4.82 -7.65 4.84
N LYS A 56 -4.82 -8.21 6.06
CA LYS A 56 -3.77 -9.13 6.53
C LYS A 56 -3.67 -10.37 5.65
N GLN A 57 -4.79 -11.05 5.39
CA GLN A 57 -4.83 -12.24 4.53
C GLN A 57 -4.36 -11.94 3.11
N MET A 58 -4.69 -10.76 2.57
CA MET A 58 -4.31 -10.38 1.21
C MET A 58 -2.82 -10.06 1.05
N LEU A 59 -2.17 -9.66 2.15
CA LEU A 59 -0.79 -9.20 2.20
C LEU A 59 0.09 -10.13 3.05
N GLU A 60 -0.35 -11.37 3.29
CA GLU A 60 0.36 -12.35 4.13
C GLU A 60 1.81 -12.55 3.69
N ASP A 61 2.04 -12.68 2.37
CA ASP A 61 3.39 -12.82 1.80
C ASP A 61 4.24 -11.54 1.89
N ASN A 62 3.63 -10.40 2.24
CA ASN A 62 4.27 -9.09 2.25
C ASN A 62 3.90 -8.31 3.52
N PRO A 63 4.42 -8.71 4.70
CA PRO A 63 3.95 -8.22 5.99
C PRO A 63 4.19 -6.71 6.22
N ARG A 64 5.15 -6.11 5.50
CA ARG A 64 5.39 -4.65 5.54
C ARG A 64 4.43 -3.86 4.66
N TRP A 65 3.65 -4.52 3.81
CA TRP A 65 2.80 -3.80 2.87
C TRP A 65 1.50 -3.34 3.51
N ARG A 66 1.00 -2.22 3.00
CA ARG A 66 -0.30 -1.66 3.35
C ARG A 66 -1.07 -1.31 2.09
N LEU A 67 -2.39 -1.44 2.16
CA LEU A 67 -3.26 -0.89 1.14
C LEU A 67 -3.46 0.60 1.41
N ALA A 68 -2.92 1.47 0.56
CA ALA A 68 -3.01 2.91 0.78
C ALA A 68 -4.45 3.42 0.89
N CYS A 69 -5.41 2.72 0.27
CA CYS A 69 -6.83 3.04 0.35
C CYS A 69 -7.49 2.67 1.69
N LYS A 70 -6.88 1.79 2.49
CA LYS A 70 -7.37 1.35 3.82
C LYS A 70 -6.53 1.88 4.98
N ALA A 71 -5.32 2.35 4.69
CA ALA A 71 -4.44 2.96 5.68
C ALA A 71 -4.67 4.47 5.81
N PHE A 72 -4.61 4.97 7.04
CA PHE A 72 -4.55 6.38 7.39
C PHE A 72 -3.55 6.58 8.54
N VAL A 73 -2.96 7.78 8.57
CA VAL A 73 -1.97 8.21 9.57
C VAL A 73 -2.70 8.96 10.67
N GLY A 74 -2.19 8.89 11.90
CA GLY A 74 -2.79 9.56 13.05
C GLY A 74 -3.79 8.69 13.79
N TYR A 75 -3.64 7.38 13.69
CA TYR A 75 -4.52 6.46 14.43
C TYR A 75 -4.35 6.67 15.93
N GLY A 76 -5.48 6.75 16.65
CA GLY A 76 -5.46 7.02 18.08
C GLY A 76 -4.96 8.42 18.46
N MET A 77 -5.08 9.41 17.56
CA MET A 77 -4.61 10.79 17.79
C MET A 77 -3.10 10.92 18.02
N GLN A 78 -2.32 9.98 17.48
CA GLN A 78 -0.86 10.01 17.57
C GLN A 78 -0.25 10.86 16.44
N GLU A 79 0.75 11.66 16.77
CA GLU A 79 1.59 12.32 15.76
C GLU A 79 2.74 11.42 15.32
N GLY A 80 3.33 11.74 14.17
CA GLY A 80 4.55 11.09 13.70
C GLY A 80 4.69 11.10 12.19
N GLU A 81 5.79 10.51 11.74
CA GLU A 81 6.17 10.46 10.34
C GLU A 81 6.11 9.03 9.82
N ILE A 82 5.83 8.90 8.52
CA ILE A 82 5.89 7.61 7.83
C ILE A 82 6.80 7.72 6.61
N THR A 83 7.57 6.66 6.37
CA THR A 83 8.36 6.53 5.13
C THR A 83 7.86 5.31 4.38
N LEU A 84 7.54 5.50 3.10
CA LEU A 84 6.90 4.49 2.27
C LEU A 84 7.66 4.33 0.95
N GLN A 85 7.72 3.09 0.47
CA GLN A 85 8.03 2.79 -0.92
C GLN A 85 6.71 2.59 -1.69
N VAL A 86 6.51 3.39 -2.73
CA VAL A 86 5.31 3.34 -3.58
C VAL A 86 5.48 2.24 -4.64
N ASN A 87 4.40 1.54 -5.04
CA ASN A 87 4.43 0.47 -6.04
C ASN A 87 5.56 -0.56 -5.82
N PRO A 88 5.66 -1.18 -4.63
CA PRO A 88 6.82 -1.98 -4.22
C PRO A 88 7.13 -3.19 -5.12
N ARG A 89 6.19 -3.61 -5.97
CA ARG A 89 6.39 -4.63 -7.00
C ARG A 89 7.21 -4.15 -8.20
N GLN A 90 7.08 -2.87 -8.53
CA GLN A 90 7.68 -2.27 -9.72
C GLN A 90 9.13 -1.86 -9.49
N TRP A 91 9.48 -1.51 -8.25
CA TRP A 91 10.84 -1.10 -7.88
C TRP A 91 11.67 -2.26 -7.31
N GLY A 92 11.12 -3.47 -7.26
CA GLY A 92 11.71 -4.65 -6.61
C GLY A 92 12.35 -5.67 -7.55
N GLN A 93 12.60 -5.31 -8.83
CA GLN A 93 13.35 -6.16 -9.76
C GLN A 93 14.66 -5.54 -10.28
N ASP A 94 14.94 -4.26 -10.00
CA ASP A 94 16.12 -3.54 -10.52
C ASP A 94 16.86 -2.73 -9.42
N CYS A 95 17.11 -3.33 -8.25
CA CYS A 95 17.93 -2.72 -7.19
C CYS A 95 19.27 -3.45 -6.97
N GLU A 96 19.85 -4.01 -8.03
CA GLU A 96 21.28 -4.36 -8.12
C GLU A 96 22.01 -3.39 -9.07
N GLU A 97 21.82 -2.08 -8.95
CA GLU A 97 22.69 -1.15 -9.72
C GLU A 97 22.74 0.27 -9.15
N TRP A 98 22.96 0.39 -7.83
CA TRP A 98 23.58 1.59 -7.26
C TRP A 98 24.46 1.16 -6.07
N SER A 99 25.63 0.59 -6.38
CA SER A 99 26.78 0.42 -5.48
C SER A 99 28.02 0.95 -6.17
#